data_AF-A0A4Q3W193-F1
#
_entry.id   AF-A0A4Q3W193-F1
#
_cell.length_a   1.000
_cell.length_b   1.000
_cell.length_c   1.000
_cell.angle_alpha   90.00
_cell.angle_beta   90.00
_cell.angle_gamma   90.00
#
_symmetry.space_group_name_H-M   'P 1'
#
loop_
_entity.id
_entity.type
_entity.pdbx_description
1 polymer ?
#
loop_
_entity_poly.entity_id
_entity_poly.type
_entity_poly.pdbx_seq_one_letter_code
_entity_poly.pdbx_strand_id
1 'polypeptide(L)'
;MKDLRKSLFRRNIYVLLAASGMFILGWLMHRYLVRTTSVIYYSRAIEDKIQDKEQDFEKFSADTALLQSLVDGSYPAKTLSSLLLNEKKYGIFIYDQDTSFDDRLVFWSTQDITPNVHFGEGDTTSVVSLASGKFVRIHKEVVLHGNKTYAVEAQIPVLTQYFVQNTNFRRQFAEYPGAEKLINMSAAPTKYPVKSYQGQTLFYLEELPAESQQHNWWSFIFVLAGIFLLITYIHQESNYIYRLYGLWIGVSFMFLAILVLRLTTYYYPGFLNLQQFQLFDPSIYNSSFLLSSLGDLLINSLLCSWLMLFINTRIATYPFRPFRDKWKNWFCVVLLLSFLVVASFVFADILQSLVADAKISFNVINIKNLSRYSFIGFTIMATLALSYFFLAQILLTICGKLIYGNYYVSLIISAFVGLMILSFSENAGVVELNLYVLLWLLLFLMMIQQQLFSGLRFRLNVSEVLFWLFV
;
A
#
# COMPACT_ATOMS: atom_id res chain seq x y z
N MET A 1 14.58 -42.19 -8.54
CA MET A 1 14.52 -40.77 -8.09
C MET A 1 14.63 -39.74 -9.22
N LYS A 2 15.55 -39.89 -10.20
CA LYS A 2 15.70 -38.91 -11.31
C LYS A 2 14.48 -38.83 -12.26
N ASP A 3 13.87 -39.95 -12.63
CA ASP A 3 12.69 -39.94 -13.52
C ASP A 3 11.40 -39.46 -12.83
N LEU A 4 11.28 -39.71 -11.52
CA LEU A 4 10.19 -39.21 -10.68
C LEU A 4 10.22 -37.69 -10.51
N ARG A 5 11.39 -37.09 -10.27
CA ARG A 5 11.54 -35.62 -10.24
C ARG A 5 11.23 -35.00 -11.60
N LYS A 6 11.53 -35.72 -12.69
CA LYS A 6 11.20 -35.33 -14.07
C LYS A 6 9.70 -35.34 -14.36
N SER A 7 8.94 -36.32 -13.86
CA SER A 7 7.49 -36.38 -14.11
C SER A 7 6.69 -35.43 -13.20
N LEU A 8 7.11 -35.28 -11.94
CA LEU A 8 6.51 -34.35 -10.97
C LEU A 8 6.48 -32.92 -11.50
N PHE A 9 7.65 -32.39 -11.91
CA PHE A 9 7.74 -31.01 -12.35
C PHE A 9 7.16 -30.76 -13.74
N ARG A 10 7.22 -31.71 -14.68
CA ARG A 10 6.88 -31.45 -16.09
C ARG A 10 5.42 -31.10 -16.35
N ARG A 11 4.47 -31.64 -15.56
CA ARG A 11 3.05 -31.49 -15.91
C ARG A 11 2.53 -30.08 -15.64
N ASN A 12 2.91 -29.42 -14.56
CA ASN A 12 2.41 -28.07 -14.25
C ASN A 12 3.51 -26.99 -14.35
N ILE A 13 4.68 -27.30 -14.93
CA ILE A 13 5.78 -26.33 -15.08
C ILE A 13 5.36 -25.09 -15.86
N TYR A 14 4.39 -25.22 -16.79
CA TYR A 14 3.89 -24.09 -17.55
C TYR A 14 3.21 -23.04 -16.66
N VAL A 15 2.52 -23.44 -15.58
CA VAL A 15 1.90 -22.52 -14.62
C VAL A 15 2.99 -21.79 -13.83
N LEU A 16 4.03 -22.51 -13.41
CA LEU A 16 5.17 -21.92 -12.70
C LEU A 16 5.96 -20.95 -13.59
N LEU A 17 6.17 -21.30 -14.86
CA LEU A 17 6.81 -20.42 -15.85
C LEU A 17 5.95 -19.18 -16.13
N ALA A 18 4.64 -19.34 -16.23
CA ALA A 18 3.71 -18.21 -16.37
C ALA A 18 3.75 -17.30 -15.14
N ALA A 19 3.72 -17.85 -13.92
CA ALA A 19 3.86 -17.08 -12.69
C ALA A 19 5.18 -16.29 -12.65
N SER A 20 6.29 -16.96 -13.01
CA SER A 20 7.62 -16.34 -13.08
C SER A 20 7.67 -15.22 -14.12
N GLY A 21 7.07 -15.42 -15.29
CA GLY A 21 6.93 -14.41 -16.33
C GLY A 21 6.15 -13.18 -15.86
N MET A 22 5.06 -13.38 -15.11
CA MET A 22 4.27 -12.28 -14.55
C MET A 22 5.08 -11.48 -13.49
N PHE A 23 5.85 -12.15 -12.64
CA PHE A 23 6.74 -11.45 -11.70
C PHE A 23 7.83 -10.64 -12.42
N ILE A 24 8.44 -11.20 -13.46
CA ILE A 24 9.47 -10.50 -14.27
C ILE A 24 8.84 -9.28 -14.97
N LEU A 25 7.65 -9.42 -15.56
CA LEU A 25 6.93 -8.30 -16.18
C LEU A 25 6.60 -7.21 -15.16
N GLY A 26 6.07 -7.58 -13.99
CA GLY A 26 5.80 -6.63 -12.91
C GLY A 26 7.05 -5.85 -12.49
N TRP A 27 8.16 -6.57 -12.27
CA TRP A 27 9.43 -5.96 -11.92
C TRP A 27 9.96 -5.02 -13.02
N LEU A 28 9.88 -5.42 -14.29
CA LEU A 28 10.33 -4.62 -15.43
C LEU A 28 9.49 -3.35 -15.58
N MET A 29 8.17 -3.45 -15.42
CA MET A 29 7.25 -2.30 -15.42
C MET A 29 7.57 -1.32 -14.30
N HIS A 30 7.86 -1.81 -13.09
CA HIS A 30 8.24 -0.97 -11.96
C HIS A 30 9.61 -0.28 -12.18
N ARG A 31 10.59 -1.00 -12.73
CA ARG A 31 11.97 -0.50 -12.87
C ARG A 31 12.15 0.47 -14.04
N TYR A 32 11.57 0.20 -15.20
CA TYR A 32 11.94 0.87 -16.45
C TYR A 32 10.90 1.86 -16.99
N LEU A 33 9.61 1.67 -16.76
CA LEU A 33 8.58 2.49 -17.39
C LEU A 33 8.25 3.80 -16.64
N VAL A 34 8.55 3.89 -15.34
CA VAL A 34 8.14 5.04 -14.50
C VAL A 34 9.30 5.98 -14.14
N ARG A 35 10.51 5.45 -13.90
CA ARG A 35 11.64 6.24 -13.38
C ARG A 35 12.25 7.21 -14.40
N THR A 36 12.72 6.71 -15.54
CA THR A 36 13.54 7.52 -16.46
C THR A 36 12.73 8.41 -17.39
N THR A 37 11.52 8.00 -17.75
CA THR A 37 10.70 8.73 -18.72
C THR A 37 10.08 9.99 -18.11
N SER A 38 9.75 9.97 -16.83
CA SER A 38 9.01 11.05 -16.17
C SER A 38 9.85 12.32 -16.01
N VAL A 39 11.08 12.23 -15.48
CA VAL A 39 11.90 13.42 -15.21
C VAL A 39 12.38 14.09 -16.49
N ILE A 40 12.74 13.30 -17.52
CA ILE A 40 13.09 13.82 -18.84
C ILE A 40 11.89 14.53 -19.49
N TYR A 41 10.70 13.94 -19.36
CA TYR A 41 9.47 14.54 -19.88
C TYR A 41 9.19 15.88 -19.18
N TYR A 42 9.20 15.91 -17.85
CA TYR A 42 8.93 17.15 -17.11
C TYR A 42 10.01 18.21 -17.29
N SER A 43 11.29 17.84 -17.40
CA SER A 43 12.35 18.82 -17.66
C SER A 43 12.13 19.54 -18.98
N ARG A 44 11.82 18.79 -20.04
CA ARG A 44 11.51 19.38 -21.36
C ARG A 44 10.22 20.16 -21.34
N ALA A 45 9.16 19.61 -20.77
CA ALA A 45 7.85 20.25 -20.76
C ALA A 45 7.85 21.58 -19.97
N ILE A 46 8.54 21.62 -18.82
CA ILE A 46 8.70 22.84 -18.02
C ILE A 46 9.61 23.84 -18.74
N GLU A 47 10.72 23.37 -19.34
CA GLU A 47 11.62 24.20 -20.14
C GLU A 47 10.88 24.86 -21.30
N ASP A 48 10.20 24.08 -22.15
CA ASP A 48 9.42 24.58 -23.28
C ASP A 48 8.40 25.64 -22.83
N LYS A 49 7.70 25.40 -21.71
CA LYS A 49 6.70 26.34 -21.20
C LYS A 49 7.26 27.60 -20.60
N ILE A 50 8.50 27.58 -20.08
CA ILE A 50 9.19 28.78 -19.63
C ILE A 50 9.65 29.56 -20.85
N GLN A 51 10.25 28.90 -21.83
CA GLN A 51 10.74 29.53 -23.07
C GLN A 51 9.60 30.15 -23.89
N ASP A 52 8.45 29.49 -24.00
CA ASP A 52 7.24 30.03 -24.63
C ASP A 52 6.85 31.39 -24.01
N LYS A 53 6.88 31.48 -22.68
CA LYS A 53 6.51 32.70 -21.92
C LYS A 53 7.59 33.76 -21.96
N GLU A 54 8.86 33.36 -21.92
CA GLU A 54 9.98 34.28 -22.12
C GLU A 54 9.87 34.95 -23.50
N GLN A 55 9.64 34.18 -24.57
CA GLN A 55 9.48 34.73 -25.92
C GLN A 55 8.24 35.61 -26.09
N ASP A 56 7.14 35.29 -25.41
CA ASP A 56 5.95 36.14 -25.40
C ASP A 56 6.21 37.46 -24.63
N PHE A 57 6.94 37.39 -23.51
CA PHE A 57 7.36 38.56 -22.76
C PHE A 57 8.36 39.42 -23.54
N GLU A 58 9.29 38.81 -24.28
CA GLU A 58 10.19 39.51 -25.19
C GLU A 58 9.42 40.37 -26.20
N LYS A 59 8.39 39.80 -26.84
CA LYS A 59 7.51 40.52 -27.76
C LYS A 59 6.72 41.64 -27.07
N PHE A 60 6.21 41.38 -25.86
CA PHE A 60 5.51 42.37 -25.05
C PHE A 60 6.42 43.55 -24.66
N SER A 61 7.65 43.27 -24.22
CA SER A 61 8.63 44.29 -23.82
C SER A 61 9.10 45.17 -24.97
N ALA A 62 9.02 44.66 -26.21
CA ALA A 62 9.37 45.41 -27.41
C ALA A 62 8.25 46.34 -27.92
N ASP A 63 7.01 46.16 -27.45
CA ASP A 63 5.86 46.99 -27.83
C ASP A 63 5.80 48.27 -26.98
N THR A 64 6.60 49.27 -27.36
CA THR A 64 6.70 50.55 -26.64
C THR A 64 5.39 51.33 -26.63
N ALA A 65 4.54 51.17 -27.65
CA ALA A 65 3.23 51.84 -27.70
C ALA A 65 2.27 51.25 -26.65
N LEU A 66 2.25 49.93 -26.52
CA LEU A 66 1.46 49.25 -25.51
C LEU A 66 1.99 49.55 -24.10
N LEU A 67 3.31 49.50 -23.86
CA LEU A 67 3.90 49.86 -22.58
C LEU A 67 3.57 51.29 -22.16
N GLN A 68 3.68 52.26 -23.09
CA GLN A 68 3.29 53.65 -22.84
C GLN A 68 1.81 53.75 -22.44
N SER A 69 0.92 53.03 -23.14
CA SER A 69 -0.51 53.04 -22.80
C SER A 69 -0.79 52.50 -21.40
N LEU A 70 -0.03 51.49 -20.95
CA LEU A 70 -0.14 50.88 -19.62
C LEU A 70 0.33 51.84 -18.53
N VAL A 71 1.46 52.52 -18.74
CA VAL A 71 2.02 53.52 -17.82
C VAL A 71 1.07 54.72 -17.69
N ASP A 72 0.51 55.21 -18.79
CA ASP A 72 -0.40 56.35 -18.81
C ASP A 72 -1.83 56.01 -18.33
N GLY A 73 -2.14 54.72 -18.13
CA GLY A 73 -3.47 54.26 -17.75
C GLY A 73 -4.53 54.40 -18.85
N SER A 74 -4.14 54.59 -20.11
CA SER A 74 -5.02 54.90 -21.24
C SER A 74 -5.49 53.66 -22.05
N TYR A 75 -5.28 52.46 -21.51
CA TYR A 75 -5.56 51.19 -22.19
C TYR A 75 -7.04 50.76 -22.09
N PRO A 76 -7.61 50.15 -23.15
CA PRO A 76 -8.97 49.63 -23.09
C PRO A 76 -9.05 48.35 -22.25
N ALA A 77 -10.23 48.09 -21.68
CA ALA A 77 -10.48 46.92 -20.82
C ALA A 77 -10.13 45.58 -21.49
N LYS A 78 -10.32 45.48 -22.82
CA LYS A 78 -9.96 44.29 -23.59
C LYS A 78 -8.46 44.01 -23.57
N THR A 79 -7.63 45.06 -23.67
CA THR A 79 -6.17 44.93 -23.56
C THR A 79 -5.77 44.46 -22.17
N LEU A 80 -6.35 45.04 -21.11
CA LEU A 80 -6.10 44.59 -19.74
C LEU A 80 -6.43 43.09 -19.58
N SER A 81 -7.59 42.64 -20.06
CA SER A 81 -8.00 41.23 -19.95
C SER A 81 -7.01 40.27 -20.61
N SER A 82 -6.40 40.66 -21.73
CA SER A 82 -5.39 39.85 -22.43
C SER A 82 -4.03 39.77 -21.74
N LEU A 83 -3.78 40.65 -20.75
CA LEU A 83 -2.52 40.72 -20.00
C LEU A 83 -2.62 40.07 -18.61
N LEU A 84 -3.84 39.72 -18.17
CA LEU A 84 -4.05 39.09 -16.88
C LEU A 84 -3.39 37.71 -16.80
N LEU A 85 -3.03 37.32 -15.57
CA LEU A 85 -2.39 36.03 -15.28
C LEU A 85 -3.16 34.82 -15.83
N ASN A 86 -4.50 34.89 -15.90
CA ASN A 86 -5.32 33.80 -16.42
C ASN A 86 -5.08 33.51 -17.90
N GLU A 87 -4.76 34.53 -18.69
CA GLU A 87 -4.50 34.42 -20.13
C GLU A 87 -3.00 34.19 -20.38
N LYS A 88 -2.14 35.07 -19.84
CA LYS A 88 -0.70 35.04 -20.08
C LYS A 88 0.05 33.95 -19.31
N LYS A 89 -0.49 33.48 -18.19
CA LYS A 89 0.14 32.51 -17.27
C LYS A 89 1.47 32.99 -16.64
N TYR A 90 1.80 34.27 -16.76
CA TYR A 90 2.87 34.94 -16.01
C TYR A 90 2.40 36.33 -15.54
N GLY A 91 2.98 36.83 -14.45
CA GLY A 91 2.70 38.16 -13.92
C GLY A 91 3.57 39.21 -14.59
N ILE A 92 3.01 40.39 -14.86
CA ILE A 92 3.69 41.54 -15.46
C ILE A 92 3.68 42.67 -14.45
N PHE A 93 4.83 43.31 -14.26
CA PHE A 93 5.01 44.47 -13.39
C PHE A 93 5.81 45.54 -14.13
N ILE A 94 5.44 46.81 -13.99
CA ILE A 94 6.15 47.95 -14.58
C ILE A 94 6.46 48.94 -13.47
N TYR A 95 7.74 49.34 -13.38
CA TYR A 95 8.22 50.29 -12.41
C TYR A 95 8.83 51.52 -13.10
N ASP A 96 8.61 52.69 -12.50
CA ASP A 96 9.27 53.95 -12.87
C ASP A 96 10.57 54.07 -12.07
N GLN A 97 11.72 54.15 -12.77
CA GLN A 97 13.07 54.20 -12.18
C GLN A 97 13.58 55.64 -11.97
N ASP A 98 12.81 56.67 -12.35
CA ASP A 98 13.24 58.07 -12.30
C ASP A 98 13.07 58.70 -10.89
N THR A 99 12.62 57.92 -9.90
CA THR A 99 12.42 58.35 -8.51
C THR A 99 13.65 58.05 -7.64
N SER A 100 14.28 59.11 -7.10
CA SER A 100 15.63 59.10 -6.49
C SER A 100 15.88 58.16 -5.29
N PHE A 101 14.91 57.40 -4.79
CA PHE A 101 15.09 56.54 -3.61
C PHE A 101 14.30 55.23 -3.60
N ASP A 102 13.36 54.99 -4.53
CA ASP A 102 12.64 53.71 -4.65
C ASP A 102 11.96 53.65 -6.04
N ASP A 103 12.08 52.51 -6.72
CA ASP A 103 11.37 52.24 -7.98
C ASP A 103 9.87 52.16 -7.72
N ARG A 104 9.08 53.04 -8.35
CA ARG A 104 7.64 53.11 -8.10
C ARG A 104 6.89 52.14 -9.02
N LEU A 105 6.16 51.17 -8.46
CA LEU A 105 5.25 50.31 -9.23
C LEU A 105 4.12 51.14 -9.86
N VAL A 106 4.06 51.17 -11.18
CA VAL A 106 3.05 51.90 -11.97
C VAL A 106 1.96 50.97 -12.48
N PHE A 107 2.30 49.72 -12.81
CA PHE A 107 1.35 48.74 -13.34
C PHE A 107 1.65 47.33 -12.83
N TRP A 108 0.59 46.55 -12.58
CA TRP A 108 0.67 45.12 -12.32
C TRP A 108 -0.50 44.37 -12.98
N SER A 109 -0.24 43.18 -13.51
CA SER A 109 -1.27 42.35 -14.16
C SER A 109 -1.93 41.31 -13.25
N THR A 110 -1.46 41.16 -12.01
CA THR A 110 -1.98 40.15 -11.07
C THR A 110 -1.84 40.54 -9.61
N GLN A 111 -2.74 40.02 -8.78
CA GLN A 111 -2.69 40.11 -7.31
C GLN A 111 -2.14 38.83 -6.66
N ASP A 112 -1.96 37.75 -7.43
CA ASP A 112 -1.57 36.43 -6.90
C ASP A 112 -0.05 36.31 -6.65
N ILE A 113 0.73 37.22 -7.23
CA ILE A 113 2.19 37.24 -7.19
C ILE A 113 2.61 38.56 -6.56
N THR A 114 3.44 38.51 -5.53
CA THR A 114 3.94 39.71 -4.87
C THR A 114 5.04 40.37 -5.71
N PRO A 115 4.91 41.67 -6.03
CA PRO A 115 5.97 42.43 -6.69
C PRO A 115 7.28 42.37 -5.88
N ASN A 116 8.41 42.19 -6.55
CA ASN A 116 9.72 42.16 -5.91
C ASN A 116 10.43 43.50 -6.10
N VAL A 117 10.97 44.07 -5.03
CA VAL A 117 11.48 45.46 -4.98
C VAL A 117 13.01 45.53 -5.17
N HIS A 118 13.70 44.40 -5.31
CA HIS A 118 15.17 44.40 -5.49
C HIS A 118 15.53 44.34 -6.97
N PHE A 119 16.06 45.42 -7.51
CA PHE A 119 16.48 45.54 -8.91
C PHE A 119 17.99 45.38 -9.02
N GLY A 120 18.42 44.52 -9.95
CA GLY A 120 19.81 44.53 -10.44
C GLY A 120 19.86 45.40 -11.69
N GLU A 121 21.01 46.02 -11.97
CA GLU A 121 21.19 46.82 -13.19
C GLU A 121 21.19 45.93 -14.44
N GLY A 122 20.41 46.31 -15.45
CA GLY A 122 20.39 45.69 -16.78
C GLY A 122 19.54 44.43 -16.93
N ASP A 123 19.39 44.00 -18.18
CA ASP A 123 18.56 42.85 -18.58
C ASP A 123 19.06 41.56 -17.92
N THR A 124 18.22 40.95 -17.08
CA THR A 124 18.58 39.74 -16.33
C THR A 124 17.45 38.72 -16.29
N THR A 125 17.81 37.43 -16.38
CA THR A 125 16.90 36.32 -16.12
C THR A 125 17.43 35.48 -14.97
N SER A 126 16.61 35.30 -13.93
CA SER A 126 17.03 34.62 -12.70
C SER A 126 15.87 33.88 -12.03
N VAL A 127 16.18 32.93 -11.16
CA VAL A 127 15.17 32.26 -10.33
C VAL A 127 15.06 32.98 -8.99
N VAL A 128 13.85 33.39 -8.64
CA VAL A 128 13.55 34.05 -7.36
C VAL A 128 12.64 33.18 -6.50
N SER A 129 12.86 33.21 -5.19
CA SER A 129 12.02 32.52 -4.20
C SER A 129 11.21 33.56 -3.42
N LEU A 130 9.89 33.50 -3.57
CA LEU A 130 8.90 34.34 -2.89
C LEU A 130 8.10 33.50 -1.89
N ALA A 131 7.30 34.15 -1.04
CA ALA A 131 6.49 33.48 -0.03
C ALA A 131 5.44 32.52 -0.63
N SER A 132 5.02 32.77 -1.87
CA SER A 132 4.06 31.94 -2.61
C SER A 132 4.72 30.79 -3.40
N GLY A 133 6.04 30.79 -3.55
CA GLY A 133 6.76 29.77 -4.31
C GLY A 133 8.01 30.27 -5.03
N LYS A 134 8.44 29.52 -6.05
CA LYS A 134 9.58 29.83 -6.91
C LYS A 134 9.13 30.26 -8.30
N PHE A 135 9.77 31.30 -8.79
CA PHE A 135 9.43 31.97 -10.04
C PHE A 135 10.69 32.19 -10.89
N VAL A 136 10.54 32.14 -12.20
CA VAL A 136 11.55 32.68 -13.13
C VAL A 136 11.22 34.14 -13.35
N ARG A 137 12.17 35.00 -13.01
CA ARG A 137 12.10 36.44 -13.16
C ARG A 137 12.86 36.86 -14.41
N ILE A 138 12.22 37.68 -15.23
CA ILE A 138 12.83 38.35 -16.38
C ILE A 138 12.71 39.85 -16.12
N HIS A 139 13.83 40.55 -16.10
CA HIS A 139 13.89 41.99 -15.93
C HIS A 139 14.43 42.63 -17.20
N LYS A 140 13.80 43.72 -17.63
CA LYS A 140 14.22 44.53 -18.77
C LYS A 140 14.08 46.02 -18.50
N GLU A 141 15.05 46.78 -18.98
CA GLU A 141 14.99 48.24 -18.97
C GLU A 141 14.49 48.76 -20.33
N VAL A 142 13.47 49.61 -20.30
CA VAL A 142 12.87 50.20 -21.50
C VAL A 142 12.76 51.71 -21.32
N VAL A 143 13.29 52.47 -22.29
CA VAL A 143 13.12 53.92 -22.34
C VAL A 143 11.86 54.27 -23.11
N LEU A 144 10.94 54.99 -22.47
CA LEU A 144 9.68 55.41 -23.05
C LEU A 144 9.65 56.93 -23.30
N HIS A 145 8.50 57.47 -23.74
CA HIS A 145 8.36 58.88 -24.08
C HIS A 145 8.78 59.79 -22.91
N GLY A 146 9.49 60.88 -23.23
CA GLY A 146 10.06 61.79 -22.24
C GLY A 146 11.46 61.40 -21.74
N ASN A 147 12.11 60.41 -22.38
CA ASN A 147 13.44 59.92 -22.00
C ASN A 147 13.50 59.37 -20.56
N LYS A 148 12.37 58.82 -20.11
CA LYS A 148 12.22 58.17 -18.81
C LYS A 148 12.47 56.68 -18.94
N THR A 149 13.22 56.12 -18.01
CA THR A 149 13.54 54.69 -17.94
C THR A 149 12.52 53.98 -17.07
N TYR A 150 11.98 52.89 -17.59
CA TYR A 150 11.07 52.00 -16.89
C TYR A 150 11.66 50.60 -16.80
N ALA A 151 11.49 49.96 -15.65
CA ALA A 151 11.78 48.55 -15.47
C ALA A 151 10.51 47.73 -15.74
N VAL A 152 10.57 46.86 -16.75
CA VAL A 152 9.50 45.91 -17.07
C VAL A 152 9.92 44.54 -16.59
N GLU A 153 9.10 43.94 -15.74
CA GLU A 153 9.38 42.65 -15.12
C GLU A 153 8.30 41.62 -15.41
N ALA A 154 8.72 40.42 -15.81
CA ALA A 154 7.87 39.24 -15.83
C ALA A 154 8.26 38.26 -14.72
N GLN A 155 7.25 37.72 -14.05
CA GLN A 155 7.40 36.63 -13.09
C GLN A 155 6.59 35.41 -13.54
N ILE A 156 7.30 34.38 -13.99
CA ILE A 156 6.74 33.10 -14.45
C ILE A 156 6.69 32.13 -13.25
N PRO A 157 5.51 31.68 -12.81
CA PRO A 157 5.41 30.69 -11.74
C PRO A 157 5.99 29.35 -12.21
N VAL A 158 6.85 28.74 -11.40
CA VAL A 158 7.41 27.41 -11.66
C VAL A 158 6.94 26.40 -10.61
N LEU A 159 7.04 26.76 -9.34
CA LEU A 159 6.68 25.88 -8.22
C LEU A 159 5.95 26.69 -7.16
N THR A 160 4.68 26.41 -6.90
CA THR A 160 4.00 26.99 -5.73
C THR A 160 4.43 26.23 -4.49
N GLN A 161 4.91 26.94 -3.47
CA GLN A 161 5.36 26.34 -2.22
C GLN A 161 5.12 27.31 -1.07
N TYR A 162 4.09 27.03 -0.28
CA TYR A 162 3.72 27.82 0.89
C TYR A 162 4.37 27.27 2.17
N PHE A 163 4.59 28.16 3.14
CA PHE A 163 5.11 27.80 4.47
C PHE A 163 4.17 26.83 5.20
N VAL A 164 2.85 27.03 5.10
CA VAL A 164 1.82 26.14 5.65
C VAL A 164 1.19 25.34 4.50
N GLN A 165 1.26 24.01 4.57
CA GLN A 165 0.67 23.12 3.57
C GLN A 165 -0.64 22.50 4.09
N ASN A 166 -1.70 22.59 3.30
CA ASN A 166 -2.99 21.94 3.60
C ASN A 166 -3.67 21.47 2.31
N THR A 167 -4.94 21.06 2.39
CA THR A 167 -5.68 20.57 1.22
C THR A 167 -5.83 21.59 0.09
N ASN A 168 -5.76 22.89 0.39
CA ASN A 168 -5.88 24.00 -0.57
C ASN A 168 -4.52 24.61 -0.94
N PHE A 169 -3.56 24.63 -0.01
CA PHE A 169 -2.21 25.14 -0.21
C PHE A 169 -1.24 23.97 -0.36
N ARG A 170 -1.09 23.49 -1.59
CA ARG A 170 -0.21 22.35 -1.90
C ARG A 170 1.04 22.83 -2.60
N ARG A 171 2.13 22.13 -2.32
CA ARG A 171 3.34 22.23 -3.13
C ARG A 171 3.06 21.57 -4.48
N GLN A 172 3.20 22.30 -5.59
CA GLN A 172 2.94 21.76 -6.93
C GLN A 172 3.68 22.57 -7.99
N PHE A 173 4.03 21.94 -9.11
CA PHE A 173 4.57 22.65 -10.27
C PHE A 173 3.44 23.40 -10.99
N ALA A 174 3.73 24.64 -11.41
CA ALA A 174 2.80 25.42 -12.19
C ALA A 174 2.46 24.69 -13.50
N GLU A 175 1.18 24.64 -13.86
CA GLU A 175 0.65 23.91 -15.03
C GLU A 175 0.82 22.38 -15.02
N TYR A 176 1.54 21.80 -14.05
CA TYR A 176 1.77 20.35 -13.92
C TYR A 176 1.45 19.84 -12.50
N PRO A 177 0.18 19.90 -12.06
CA PRO A 177 -0.22 19.35 -10.76
C PRO A 177 0.05 17.83 -10.73
N GLY A 178 0.74 17.35 -9.70
CA GLY A 178 1.15 15.95 -9.53
C GLY A 178 2.63 15.69 -9.85
N ALA A 179 3.30 16.59 -10.59
CA ALA A 179 4.73 16.45 -10.89
C ALA A 179 5.60 16.52 -9.63
N GLU A 180 5.14 17.19 -8.58
CA GLU A 180 5.82 17.30 -7.28
C GLU A 180 6.05 15.96 -6.57
N LYS A 181 5.37 14.89 -7.02
CA LYS A 181 5.54 13.53 -6.48
C LYS A 181 6.69 12.79 -7.14
N LEU A 182 7.08 13.21 -8.34
CA LEU A 182 8.06 12.52 -9.18
C LEU A 182 9.39 13.29 -9.23
N ILE A 183 9.31 14.62 -9.25
CA ILE A 183 10.45 15.51 -9.40
C ILE A 183 10.53 16.56 -8.30
N ASN A 184 11.75 17.01 -8.02
CA ASN A 184 12.05 18.13 -7.14
C ASN A 184 12.96 19.14 -7.86
N MET A 185 12.95 20.38 -7.41
CA MET A 185 13.82 21.43 -7.93
C MET A 185 15.09 21.49 -7.11
N SER A 186 16.23 21.32 -7.77
CA SER A 186 17.55 21.32 -7.17
C SER A 186 18.33 22.56 -7.62
N ALA A 187 19.04 23.17 -6.67
CA ALA A 187 20.03 24.21 -6.98
C ALA A 187 21.38 23.59 -7.40
N ALA A 188 21.63 22.33 -7.01
CA ALA A 188 22.83 21.61 -7.37
C ALA A 188 22.76 21.10 -8.83
N PRO A 189 23.88 21.05 -9.57
CA PRO A 189 23.89 20.53 -10.94
C PRO A 189 23.44 19.07 -11.01
N THR A 190 22.40 18.80 -11.81
CA THR A 190 21.93 17.45 -12.13
C THR A 190 22.00 17.20 -13.64
N LYS A 191 21.63 15.99 -14.08
CA LYS A 191 21.52 15.61 -15.50
C LYS A 191 20.34 16.29 -16.21
N TYR A 192 19.46 16.97 -15.49
CA TYR A 192 18.22 17.54 -16.02
C TYR A 192 18.20 19.05 -15.79
N PRO A 193 18.99 19.83 -16.53
CA PRO A 193 18.93 21.29 -16.48
C PRO A 193 17.62 21.79 -17.11
N VAL A 194 17.09 22.88 -16.57
CA VAL A 194 16.05 23.70 -17.20
C VAL A 194 16.67 25.02 -17.59
N LYS A 195 16.59 25.35 -18.88
CA LYS A 195 17.28 26.50 -19.48
C LYS A 195 16.30 27.56 -19.98
N SER A 196 16.73 28.80 -19.87
CA SER A 196 16.10 29.94 -20.54
C SER A 196 16.27 29.81 -22.06
N TYR A 197 15.45 30.53 -22.83
CA TYR A 197 15.54 30.59 -24.29
C TYR A 197 16.90 31.10 -24.80
N GLN A 198 17.62 31.87 -23.96
CA GLN A 198 18.99 32.33 -24.24
C GLN A 198 20.07 31.27 -23.93
N GLY A 199 19.69 30.08 -23.47
CA GLY A 199 20.59 28.97 -23.15
C GLY A 199 21.20 29.02 -21.74
N GLN A 200 20.94 30.06 -20.97
CA GLN A 200 21.32 30.15 -19.55
C GLN A 200 20.59 29.09 -18.72
N THR A 201 21.30 28.38 -17.85
CA THR A 201 20.66 27.40 -16.95
C THR A 201 20.03 28.12 -15.77
N LEU A 202 18.71 27.95 -15.61
CA LEU A 202 17.93 28.60 -14.55
C LEU A 202 17.98 27.77 -13.27
N PHE A 203 17.73 26.47 -13.40
CA PHE A 203 17.75 25.52 -12.28
C PHE A 203 17.86 24.09 -12.79
N TYR A 204 17.97 23.15 -11.87
CA TYR A 204 18.02 21.72 -12.18
C TYR A 204 16.81 21.00 -11.59
N LEU A 205 16.40 19.92 -12.24
CA LEU A 205 15.43 18.98 -11.68
C LEU A 205 16.13 17.73 -11.19
N GLU A 206 15.66 17.20 -10.08
CA GLU A 206 16.12 15.92 -9.52
C GLU A 206 14.94 14.96 -9.37
N GLU A 207 15.21 13.67 -9.52
CA GLU A 207 14.19 12.65 -9.27
C GLU A 207 13.99 12.48 -7.77
N LEU A 208 12.74 12.44 -7.32
CA LEU A 208 12.47 12.09 -5.93
C LEU A 208 12.78 10.61 -5.68
N PRO A 209 13.33 10.25 -4.49
CA PRO A 209 13.59 8.86 -4.15
C PRO A 209 12.32 8.02 -4.22
N ALA A 210 12.48 6.77 -4.65
CA ALA A 210 11.38 5.90 -5.08
C ALA A 210 10.30 5.60 -4.02
N GLU A 211 10.56 5.91 -2.75
CA GLU A 211 9.60 5.75 -1.65
C GLU A 211 8.44 6.76 -1.72
N SER A 212 8.60 7.90 -2.40
CA SER A 212 7.55 8.93 -2.51
C SER A 212 6.74 8.90 -3.82
N GLN A 213 7.05 7.99 -4.74
CA GLN A 213 6.48 7.98 -6.09
C GLN A 213 5.25 7.08 -6.25
N GLN A 214 4.37 7.50 -7.14
CA GLN A 214 3.01 7.02 -7.35
C GLN A 214 2.91 5.54 -7.76
N HIS A 215 1.86 4.91 -7.24
CA HIS A 215 1.48 3.51 -7.41
C HIS A 215 1.34 3.09 -8.89
N ASN A 216 2.25 2.24 -9.40
CA ASN A 216 2.08 1.67 -10.73
C ASN A 216 1.08 0.51 -10.68
N TRP A 217 -0.19 0.82 -10.92
CA TRP A 217 -1.30 -0.15 -10.94
C TRP A 217 -1.05 -1.35 -11.86
N TRP A 218 -0.35 -1.16 -12.99
CA TRP A 218 -0.02 -2.26 -13.90
C TRP A 218 0.99 -3.24 -13.29
N SER A 219 2.05 -2.71 -12.66
CA SER A 219 3.00 -3.55 -11.92
C SER A 219 2.29 -4.35 -10.83
N PHE A 220 1.34 -3.73 -10.12
CA PHE A 220 0.57 -4.40 -9.09
C PHE A 220 -0.30 -5.53 -9.66
N ILE A 221 -1.01 -5.30 -10.77
CA ILE A 221 -1.84 -6.31 -11.42
C ILE A 221 -1.01 -7.52 -11.85
N PHE A 222 0.18 -7.31 -12.44
CA PHE A 222 1.07 -8.41 -12.82
C PHE A 222 1.58 -9.20 -11.62
N VAL A 223 1.95 -8.52 -10.53
CA VAL A 223 2.35 -9.18 -9.28
C VAL A 223 1.20 -10.01 -8.71
N LEU A 224 -0.02 -9.45 -8.66
CA LEU A 224 -1.21 -10.15 -8.17
C LEU A 224 -1.55 -11.39 -9.02
N ALA A 225 -1.47 -11.27 -10.34
CA ALA A 225 -1.64 -12.40 -11.26
C ALA A 225 -0.55 -13.47 -11.06
N GLY A 226 0.70 -13.07 -10.84
CA GLY A 226 1.80 -13.97 -10.52
C GLY A 226 1.56 -14.76 -9.23
N ILE A 227 1.08 -14.09 -8.16
CA ILE A 227 0.71 -14.72 -6.89
C ILE A 227 -0.44 -15.72 -7.09
N PHE A 228 -1.48 -15.34 -7.83
CA PHE A 228 -2.62 -16.23 -8.10
C PHE A 228 -2.20 -17.51 -8.85
N LEU A 229 -1.35 -17.38 -9.87
CA LEU A 229 -0.80 -18.52 -10.60
C LEU A 229 0.10 -19.39 -9.72
N LEU A 230 0.91 -18.78 -8.85
CA LEU A 230 1.77 -19.49 -7.89
C LEU A 230 0.92 -20.32 -6.91
N ILE A 231 -0.13 -19.74 -6.33
CA ILE A 231 -1.06 -20.45 -5.42
C ILE A 231 -1.72 -21.62 -6.16
N THR A 232 -2.16 -21.39 -7.40
CA THR A 232 -2.76 -22.44 -8.25
C THR A 232 -1.77 -23.58 -8.52
N TYR A 233 -0.52 -23.26 -8.84
CA TYR A 233 0.55 -24.25 -9.03
C TYR A 233 0.79 -25.07 -7.77
N ILE A 234 0.98 -24.42 -6.62
CA ILE A 234 1.18 -25.10 -5.34
C ILE A 234 -0.01 -26.01 -5.02
N HIS A 235 -1.25 -25.57 -5.27
CA HIS A 235 -2.44 -26.39 -5.08
C HIS A 235 -2.42 -27.67 -5.92
N GLN A 236 -2.13 -27.52 -7.23
CA GLN A 236 -2.12 -28.62 -8.18
C GLN A 236 -1.03 -29.64 -7.86
N GLU A 237 0.18 -29.17 -7.53
CA GLU A 237 1.29 -30.02 -7.10
C GLU A 237 0.99 -30.75 -5.80
N SER A 238 0.45 -30.05 -4.79
CA SER A 238 0.06 -30.66 -3.51
C SER A 238 -0.98 -31.77 -3.74
N ASN A 239 -1.94 -31.54 -4.64
CA ASN A 239 -2.95 -32.53 -4.99
C ASN A 239 -2.38 -33.72 -5.78
N TYR A 240 -1.40 -33.50 -6.65
CA TYR A 240 -0.71 -34.56 -7.37
C TYR A 240 0.14 -35.42 -6.43
N ILE A 241 0.92 -34.79 -5.55
CA ILE A 241 1.72 -35.46 -4.51
C ILE A 241 0.82 -36.25 -3.57
N TYR A 242 -0.32 -35.68 -3.15
CA TYR A 242 -1.33 -36.37 -2.37
C TYR A 242 -1.78 -37.68 -3.03
N ARG A 243 -2.07 -37.66 -4.33
CA ARG A 243 -2.53 -38.85 -5.07
C ARG A 243 -1.46 -39.93 -5.21
N LEU A 244 -0.18 -39.55 -5.23
CA LEU A 244 0.93 -40.49 -5.39
C LEU A 244 1.46 -41.05 -4.07
N TYR A 245 1.63 -40.19 -3.06
CA TYR A 245 2.35 -40.52 -1.83
C TYR A 245 1.47 -40.44 -0.57
N GLY A 246 0.22 -39.98 -0.69
CA GLY A 246 -0.73 -39.89 0.42
C GLY A 246 -0.83 -38.49 1.05
N LEU A 247 -1.80 -38.35 1.96
CA LEU A 247 -2.23 -37.06 2.54
C LEU A 247 -1.08 -36.28 3.17
N TRP A 248 -0.35 -36.90 4.10
CA TRP A 248 0.66 -36.20 4.89
C TRP A 248 1.81 -35.64 4.06
N ILE A 249 2.20 -36.32 2.98
CA ILE A 249 3.27 -35.87 2.09
C ILE A 249 2.77 -34.69 1.22
N GLY A 250 1.54 -34.74 0.72
CA GLY A 250 0.92 -33.60 0.02
C GLY A 250 0.75 -32.37 0.91
N VAL A 251 0.30 -32.57 2.15
CA VAL A 251 0.16 -31.50 3.15
C VAL A 251 1.52 -30.91 3.54
N SER A 252 2.53 -31.76 3.75
CA SER A 252 3.88 -31.32 4.08
C SER A 252 4.50 -30.48 2.95
N PHE A 253 4.31 -30.87 1.69
CA PHE A 253 4.73 -30.07 0.54
C PHE A 253 4.03 -28.71 0.53
N MET A 254 2.71 -28.67 0.71
CA MET A 254 1.94 -27.43 0.73
C MET A 254 2.40 -26.50 1.86
N PHE A 255 2.56 -27.04 3.08
CA PHE A 255 3.06 -26.30 4.24
C PHE A 255 4.45 -25.74 3.99
N LEU A 256 5.37 -26.56 3.47
CA LEU A 256 6.73 -26.13 3.14
C LEU A 256 6.73 -25.03 2.06
N ALA A 257 5.89 -25.15 1.04
CA ALA A 257 5.76 -24.13 0.00
C ALA A 257 5.23 -22.79 0.56
N ILE A 258 4.23 -22.83 1.45
CA ILE A 258 3.72 -21.66 2.16
C ILE A 258 4.83 -21.02 3.02
N LEU A 259 5.59 -21.85 3.75
CA LEU A 259 6.68 -21.39 4.60
C LEU A 259 7.78 -20.70 3.78
N VAL A 260 8.21 -21.31 2.67
CA VAL A 260 9.20 -20.71 1.76
C VAL A 260 8.68 -19.39 1.17
N LEU A 261 7.41 -19.34 0.76
CA LEU A 261 6.79 -18.12 0.26
C LEU A 261 6.85 -17.02 1.31
N ARG A 262 6.43 -17.31 2.55
CA ARG A 262 6.45 -16.32 3.64
C ARG A 262 7.86 -15.89 3.99
N LEU A 263 8.81 -16.81 4.17
CA LEU A 263 10.21 -16.46 4.43
C LEU A 263 10.80 -15.57 3.33
N THR A 264 10.48 -15.85 2.06
CA THR A 264 10.92 -15.02 0.95
C THR A 264 10.35 -13.61 1.04
N THR A 265 9.06 -13.47 1.37
CA THR A 265 8.42 -12.15 1.55
C THR A 265 9.03 -11.36 2.70
N TYR A 266 9.40 -12.01 3.81
CA TYR A 266 10.02 -11.34 4.97
C TYR A 266 11.48 -10.93 4.73
N TYR A 267 12.31 -11.81 4.15
CA TYR A 267 13.73 -11.50 3.93
C TYR A 267 14.00 -10.66 2.67
N TYR A 268 13.10 -10.69 1.69
CA TYR A 268 13.24 -9.93 0.44
C TYR A 268 12.03 -9.01 0.21
N PRO A 269 11.79 -8.01 1.08
CA PRO A 269 10.62 -7.12 0.98
C PRO A 269 10.56 -6.35 -0.35
N GLY A 270 11.72 -6.08 -0.96
CA GLY A 270 11.84 -5.41 -2.26
C GLY A 270 11.41 -6.25 -3.47
N PHE A 271 11.18 -7.56 -3.32
CA PHE A 271 10.75 -8.41 -4.43
C PHE A 271 9.28 -8.19 -4.81
N LEU A 272 8.42 -8.01 -3.82
CA LEU A 272 6.98 -7.77 -4.02
C LEU A 272 6.57 -6.32 -3.72
N ASN A 273 7.45 -5.51 -3.09
CA ASN A 273 7.19 -4.13 -2.68
C ASN A 273 5.85 -3.96 -1.93
N LEU A 274 5.44 -4.94 -1.12
CA LEU A 274 4.15 -4.91 -0.41
C LEU A 274 4.08 -3.77 0.62
N GLN A 275 5.23 -3.31 1.13
CA GLN A 275 5.33 -2.19 2.07
C GLN A 275 4.87 -0.85 1.49
N GLN A 276 4.73 -0.73 0.16
CA GLN A 276 4.18 0.46 -0.47
C GLN A 276 2.68 0.66 -0.20
N PHE A 277 1.98 -0.37 0.29
CA PHE A 277 0.57 -0.30 0.63
C PHE A 277 0.40 0.00 2.11
N GLN A 278 -0.51 0.93 2.43
CA GLN A 278 -0.85 1.28 3.82
C GLN A 278 -1.26 0.06 4.66
N LEU A 279 -1.79 -1.00 4.03
CA LEU A 279 -2.17 -2.23 4.73
C LEU A 279 -0.97 -2.97 5.38
N PHE A 280 0.23 -2.82 4.81
CA PHE A 280 1.46 -3.40 5.33
C PHE A 280 2.27 -2.40 6.15
N ASP A 281 1.70 -1.21 6.45
CA ASP A 281 2.32 -0.25 7.35
C ASP A 281 2.19 -0.75 8.81
N PRO A 282 3.31 -1.01 9.50
CA PRO A 282 3.31 -1.43 10.91
C PRO A 282 2.66 -0.41 11.84
N SER A 283 2.49 0.84 11.40
CA SER A 283 1.82 1.87 12.18
C SER A 283 0.34 1.56 12.44
N ILE A 284 -0.32 0.75 11.60
CA ILE A 284 -1.76 0.47 11.72
C ILE A 284 -2.06 -0.69 12.67
N TYR A 285 -1.22 -1.73 12.66
CA TYR A 285 -1.35 -2.92 13.50
C TYR A 285 0.02 -3.58 13.65
N ASN A 286 0.50 -3.78 14.86
CA ASN A 286 1.78 -4.43 15.14
C ASN A 286 1.68 -5.24 16.44
N SER A 287 1.38 -6.54 16.33
CA SER A 287 1.18 -7.40 17.49
C SER A 287 2.39 -8.28 17.82
N SER A 288 3.21 -8.65 16.82
CA SER A 288 4.43 -9.46 17.03
C SER A 288 5.31 -9.55 15.78
N PHE A 289 6.52 -10.11 15.91
CA PHE A 289 7.49 -10.27 14.80
C PHE A 289 6.97 -11.08 13.59
N LEU A 290 6.01 -12.00 13.81
CA LEU A 290 5.34 -12.76 12.74
C LEU A 290 4.06 -12.08 12.22
N LEU A 291 3.58 -11.04 12.92
CA LEU A 291 2.34 -10.29 12.66
C LEU A 291 2.64 -8.78 12.64
N SER A 292 3.63 -8.41 11.83
CA SER A 292 4.21 -7.06 11.78
C SER A 292 3.27 -6.01 11.20
N SER A 293 2.20 -6.43 10.51
CA SER A 293 1.21 -5.56 9.87
C SER A 293 -0.16 -6.22 9.75
N LEU A 294 -1.21 -5.41 9.55
CA LEU A 294 -2.57 -5.90 9.30
C LEU A 294 -2.62 -6.75 8.01
N GLY A 295 -1.82 -6.37 7.00
CA GLY A 295 -1.68 -7.11 5.75
C GLY A 295 -1.02 -8.47 5.92
N ASP A 296 0.00 -8.56 6.78
CA ASP A 296 0.63 -9.84 7.11
C ASP A 296 -0.33 -10.77 7.84
N LEU A 297 -1.14 -10.24 8.77
CA LEU A 297 -2.18 -11.01 9.44
C LEU A 297 -3.22 -11.53 8.43
N LEU A 298 -3.67 -10.71 7.47
CA LEU A 298 -4.58 -11.13 6.39
C LEU A 298 -4.00 -12.22 5.51
N ILE A 299 -2.73 -12.08 5.08
CA ILE A 299 -2.08 -13.11 4.26
C ILE A 299 -1.95 -14.42 5.06
N ASN A 300 -1.50 -14.33 6.31
CA ASN A 300 -1.33 -15.50 7.18
C ASN A 300 -2.68 -16.19 7.44
N SER A 301 -3.77 -15.44 7.67
CA SER A 301 -5.11 -16.02 7.89
C SER A 301 -5.64 -16.72 6.64
N LEU A 302 -5.47 -16.12 5.45
CA LEU A 302 -5.88 -16.72 4.18
C LEU A 302 -5.08 -17.99 3.85
N LEU A 303 -3.75 -17.96 4.03
CA LEU A 303 -2.89 -19.11 3.77
C LEU A 303 -3.15 -20.25 4.76
N CYS A 304 -3.39 -19.93 6.04
CA CYS A 304 -3.79 -20.90 7.06
C CYS A 304 -5.14 -21.53 6.69
N SER A 305 -6.14 -20.71 6.36
CA SER A 305 -7.46 -21.19 5.93
C SER A 305 -7.37 -22.12 4.73
N TRP A 306 -6.56 -21.75 3.73
CA TRP A 306 -6.32 -22.57 2.55
C TRP A 306 -5.68 -23.93 2.88
N LEU A 307 -4.70 -23.97 3.78
CA LEU A 307 -4.09 -25.21 4.27
C LEU A 307 -5.10 -26.09 5.02
N MET A 308 -5.88 -25.50 5.94
CA MET A 308 -6.89 -26.24 6.69
C MET A 308 -7.97 -26.80 5.78
N LEU A 309 -8.44 -26.02 4.80
CA LEU A 309 -9.36 -26.49 3.76
C LEU A 309 -8.80 -27.67 2.96
N PHE A 310 -7.52 -27.61 2.58
CA PHE A 310 -6.88 -28.69 1.84
C PHE A 310 -6.85 -30.00 2.65
N ILE A 311 -6.56 -29.93 3.94
CA ILE A 311 -6.52 -31.08 4.84
C ILE A 311 -7.95 -31.59 5.11
N ASN A 312 -8.86 -30.72 5.50
CA ASN A 312 -10.21 -31.09 5.94
C ASN A 312 -11.01 -31.80 4.85
N THR A 313 -10.87 -31.37 3.59
CA THR A 313 -11.52 -32.01 2.44
C THR A 313 -11.04 -33.44 2.16
N ARG A 314 -9.89 -33.85 2.71
CA ARG A 314 -9.25 -35.15 2.44
C ARG A 314 -9.12 -36.04 3.68
N ILE A 315 -9.17 -35.48 4.88
CA ILE A 315 -8.98 -36.23 6.14
C ILE A 315 -10.13 -37.22 6.40
N ALA A 316 -11.35 -36.88 5.97
CA ALA A 316 -12.52 -37.72 6.18
C ALA A 316 -12.39 -39.09 5.49
N THR A 317 -11.94 -39.10 4.23
CA THR A 317 -11.78 -40.32 3.42
C THR A 317 -10.45 -41.03 3.64
N TYR A 318 -9.50 -40.41 4.36
CA TYR A 318 -8.20 -41.01 4.62
C TYR A 318 -8.32 -42.22 5.58
N PRO A 319 -7.80 -43.40 5.22
CA PRO A 319 -7.90 -44.62 6.01
C PRO A 319 -6.91 -44.60 7.18
N PHE A 320 -7.26 -43.86 8.23
CA PHE A 320 -6.53 -43.90 9.49
C PHE A 320 -6.75 -45.25 10.17
N ARG A 321 -5.66 -45.98 10.46
CA ARG A 321 -5.71 -47.20 11.25
C ARG A 321 -5.19 -46.90 12.66
N PRO A 322 -5.91 -47.28 13.72
CA PRO A 322 -5.40 -47.13 15.07
C PRO A 322 -4.11 -47.95 15.25
N PHE A 323 -3.20 -47.47 16.10
CA PHE A 323 -2.02 -48.22 16.49
C PHE A 323 -2.43 -49.51 17.20
N ARG A 324 -1.62 -50.57 17.01
CA ARG A 324 -1.81 -51.87 17.67
C ARG A 324 -1.80 -51.74 19.19
N ASP A 325 -0.96 -50.86 19.72
CA ASP A 325 -0.85 -50.60 21.16
C ASP A 325 -1.81 -49.48 21.56
N LYS A 326 -2.78 -49.79 22.43
CA LYS A 326 -3.82 -48.83 22.87
C LYS A 326 -3.24 -47.58 23.54
N TRP A 327 -2.13 -47.70 24.27
CA TRP A 327 -1.50 -46.56 24.94
C TRP A 327 -0.96 -45.52 23.96
N LYS A 328 -0.48 -45.95 22.76
CA LYS A 328 -0.03 -45.03 21.70
C LYS A 328 -1.19 -44.23 21.10
N ASN A 329 -2.37 -44.84 20.97
CA ASN A 329 -3.58 -44.14 20.54
C ASN A 329 -3.98 -43.07 21.56
N TRP A 330 -4.00 -43.42 22.86
CA TRP A 330 -4.31 -42.49 23.94
C TRP A 330 -3.30 -41.34 24.03
N PHE A 331 -2.01 -41.64 23.95
CA PHE A 331 -0.96 -40.62 23.93
C PHE A 331 -1.14 -39.65 22.76
N CYS A 332 -1.43 -40.18 21.56
CA CYS A 332 -1.68 -39.35 20.38
C CYS A 332 -2.93 -38.46 20.56
N VAL A 333 -4.01 -38.98 21.17
CA VAL A 333 -5.21 -38.18 21.45
C VAL A 333 -4.95 -37.08 22.47
N VAL A 334 -4.24 -37.37 23.56
CA VAL A 334 -3.84 -36.34 24.54
C VAL A 334 -3.02 -35.24 23.86
N LEU A 335 -2.08 -35.62 22.98
CA LEU A 335 -1.27 -34.66 22.22
C LEU A 335 -2.13 -33.81 21.28
N LEU A 336 -3.05 -34.41 20.53
CA LEU A 336 -3.93 -33.69 19.59
C LEU A 336 -4.90 -32.75 20.32
N LEU A 337 -5.46 -33.17 21.46
CA LEU A 337 -6.33 -32.32 22.28
C LEU A 337 -5.56 -31.22 22.99
N SER A 338 -4.34 -31.49 23.45
CA SER A 338 -3.45 -30.46 23.98
C SER A 338 -3.12 -29.41 22.93
N PHE A 339 -2.83 -29.86 21.70
CA PHE A 339 -2.61 -28.94 20.58
C PHE A 339 -3.87 -28.11 20.26
N LEU A 340 -5.06 -28.71 20.32
CA LEU A 340 -6.32 -27.97 20.14
C LEU A 340 -6.49 -26.88 21.21
N VAL A 341 -6.27 -27.20 22.49
CA VAL A 341 -6.35 -26.23 23.60
C VAL A 341 -5.38 -25.07 23.41
N VAL A 342 -4.11 -25.37 23.10
CA VAL A 342 -3.10 -24.33 22.83
C VAL A 342 -3.50 -23.48 21.63
N ALA A 343 -4.00 -24.11 20.56
CA ALA A 343 -4.47 -23.39 19.39
C ALA A 343 -5.66 -22.46 19.72
N SER A 344 -6.59 -22.87 20.59
CA SER A 344 -7.71 -22.03 21.04
C SER A 344 -7.25 -20.78 21.78
N PHE A 345 -6.27 -20.91 22.68
CA PHE A 345 -5.71 -19.76 23.41
C PHE A 345 -4.97 -18.80 22.47
N VAL A 346 -4.08 -19.32 21.62
CA VAL A 346 -3.36 -18.49 20.62
C VAL A 346 -4.36 -17.77 19.69
N PHE A 347 -5.44 -18.45 19.31
CA PHE A 347 -6.46 -17.88 18.46
C PHE A 347 -7.21 -16.73 19.15
N ALA A 348 -7.57 -16.91 20.41
CA ALA A 348 -8.20 -15.87 21.22
C ALA A 348 -7.30 -14.66 21.42
N ASP A 349 -6.00 -14.88 21.67
CA ASP A 349 -5.01 -13.80 21.80
C ASP A 349 -4.90 -12.98 20.51
N ILE A 350 -4.87 -13.65 19.33
CA ILE A 350 -4.85 -12.95 18.04
C ILE A 350 -6.12 -12.12 17.85
N LEU A 351 -7.30 -12.68 18.14
CA LEU A 351 -8.56 -11.94 18.04
C LEU A 351 -8.63 -10.77 19.01
N GLN A 352 -8.22 -10.96 20.27
CA GLN A 352 -8.18 -9.90 21.27
C GLN A 352 -7.23 -8.79 20.81
N SER A 353 -6.03 -9.13 20.30
CA SER A 353 -5.08 -8.14 19.82
C SER A 353 -5.63 -7.31 18.65
N LEU A 354 -6.45 -7.92 17.79
CA LEU A 354 -7.07 -7.23 16.66
C LEU A 354 -8.18 -6.30 17.13
N VAL A 355 -9.06 -6.76 18.02
CA VAL A 355 -10.22 -5.99 18.50
C VAL A 355 -9.83 -4.91 19.51
N ALA A 356 -8.79 -5.14 20.31
CA ALA A 356 -8.28 -4.17 21.28
C ALA A 356 -7.46 -3.04 20.63
N ASP A 357 -7.06 -3.17 19.36
CA ASP A 357 -6.33 -2.12 18.67
C ASP A 357 -7.24 -0.89 18.41
N ALA A 358 -6.92 0.21 19.09
CA ALA A 358 -7.70 1.44 19.03
C ALA A 358 -7.72 2.10 17.64
N LYS A 359 -6.84 1.71 16.71
CA LYS A 359 -6.79 2.28 15.35
C LYS A 359 -7.84 1.69 14.42
N ILE A 360 -8.33 0.47 14.70
CA ILE A 360 -9.32 -0.21 13.87
C ILE A 360 -10.66 -0.21 14.62
N SER A 361 -11.57 0.68 14.20
CA SER A 361 -12.91 0.71 14.79
C SER A 361 -13.71 -0.53 14.39
N PHE A 362 -14.04 -1.38 15.36
CA PHE A 362 -14.99 -2.49 15.22
C PHE A 362 -16.41 -2.12 15.71
N ASN A 363 -16.68 -0.84 15.96
CA ASN A 363 -17.95 -0.39 16.49
C ASN A 363 -19.06 -0.40 15.42
N VAL A 364 -19.82 -1.50 15.36
CA VAL A 364 -20.93 -1.68 14.41
C VAL A 364 -22.15 -0.80 14.76
N ILE A 365 -22.26 -0.29 15.99
CA ILE A 365 -23.36 0.61 16.38
C ILE A 365 -23.20 1.96 15.67
N ASN A 366 -21.96 2.41 15.47
CA ASN A 366 -21.66 3.63 14.73
C ASN A 366 -21.05 3.31 13.36
N ILE A 367 -21.89 2.82 12.44
CA ILE A 367 -21.51 2.42 11.07
C ILE A 367 -20.71 3.51 10.33
N LYS A 368 -20.94 4.80 10.64
CA LYS A 368 -20.21 5.92 10.04
C LYS A 368 -18.72 5.96 10.42
N ASN A 369 -18.34 5.32 11.52
CA ASN A 369 -16.96 5.21 11.97
C ASN A 369 -16.26 3.95 11.41
N LEU A 370 -16.93 3.14 10.59
CA LEU A 370 -16.30 1.98 9.95
C LEU A 370 -15.38 2.45 8.83
N SER A 371 -14.10 2.11 8.94
CA SER A 371 -13.09 2.41 7.94
C SER A 371 -12.90 1.22 6.99
N ARG A 372 -12.11 1.41 5.93
CA ARG A 372 -11.68 0.29 5.07
C ARG A 372 -10.90 -0.78 5.86
N TYR A 373 -10.16 -0.38 6.89
CA TYR A 373 -9.44 -1.30 7.78
C TYR A 373 -10.38 -2.13 8.64
N SER A 374 -11.52 -1.57 9.04
CA SER A 374 -12.57 -2.31 9.77
C SER A 374 -13.10 -3.48 8.93
N PHE A 375 -13.37 -3.25 7.64
CA PHE A 375 -13.80 -4.31 6.72
C PHE A 375 -12.75 -5.42 6.53
N ILE A 376 -11.47 -5.03 6.44
CA ILE A 376 -10.36 -5.98 6.37
C ILE A 376 -10.24 -6.75 7.69
N GLY A 377 -10.37 -6.09 8.83
CA GLY A 377 -10.42 -6.72 10.14
C GLY A 377 -11.53 -7.76 10.26
N PHE A 378 -12.75 -7.45 9.82
CA PHE A 378 -13.84 -8.43 9.77
C PHE A 378 -13.51 -9.63 8.86
N THR A 379 -12.88 -9.39 7.72
CA THR A 379 -12.42 -10.46 6.82
C THR A 379 -11.35 -11.34 7.48
N ILE A 380 -10.42 -10.74 8.21
CA ILE A 380 -9.42 -11.47 9.00
C ILE A 380 -10.11 -12.33 10.05
N MET A 381 -11.02 -11.77 10.86
CA MET A 381 -11.73 -12.54 11.88
C MET A 381 -12.52 -13.71 11.29
N ALA A 382 -13.24 -13.48 10.18
CA ALA A 382 -13.98 -14.55 9.50
C ALA A 382 -13.06 -15.66 8.95
N THR A 383 -11.94 -15.29 8.33
CA THR A 383 -10.99 -16.26 7.78
C THR A 383 -10.23 -17.02 8.87
N LEU A 384 -9.89 -16.35 9.97
CA LEU A 384 -9.35 -16.96 11.17
C LEU A 384 -10.36 -17.95 11.78
N ALA A 385 -11.61 -17.54 11.99
CA ALA A 385 -12.64 -18.41 12.59
C ALA A 385 -12.87 -19.66 11.75
N LEU A 386 -12.93 -19.49 10.42
CA LEU A 386 -13.03 -20.60 9.49
C LEU A 386 -11.82 -21.55 9.58
N SER A 387 -10.61 -21.01 9.72
CA SER A 387 -9.38 -21.80 9.88
C SER A 387 -9.40 -22.62 11.16
N TYR A 388 -9.80 -22.00 12.27
CA TYR A 388 -9.93 -22.66 13.57
C TYR A 388 -10.99 -23.78 13.54
N PHE A 389 -12.16 -23.51 12.95
CA PHE A 389 -13.21 -24.51 12.80
C PHE A 389 -12.71 -25.76 12.06
N PHE A 390 -12.03 -25.57 10.92
CA PHE A 390 -11.46 -26.69 10.17
C PHE A 390 -10.33 -27.39 10.93
N LEU A 391 -9.47 -26.65 11.63
CA LEU A 391 -8.45 -27.24 12.51
C LEU A 391 -9.09 -28.18 13.53
N ALA A 392 -10.10 -27.70 14.26
CA ALA A 392 -10.80 -28.49 15.26
C ALA A 392 -11.47 -29.72 14.63
N GLN A 393 -12.13 -29.57 13.48
CA GLN A 393 -12.74 -30.68 12.76
C GLN A 393 -11.70 -31.74 12.34
N ILE A 394 -10.54 -31.33 11.83
CA ILE A 394 -9.44 -32.23 11.46
C ILE A 394 -8.97 -33.00 12.69
N LEU A 395 -8.66 -32.30 13.79
CA LEU A 395 -8.12 -32.91 15.01
C LEU A 395 -9.13 -33.89 15.63
N LEU A 396 -10.39 -33.50 15.76
CA LEU A 396 -11.45 -34.35 16.30
C LEU A 396 -11.76 -35.56 15.41
N THR A 397 -11.69 -35.40 14.08
CA THR A 397 -11.83 -36.52 13.14
C THR A 397 -10.71 -37.54 13.33
N ILE A 398 -9.48 -37.09 13.55
CA ILE A 398 -8.34 -37.98 13.84
C ILE A 398 -8.53 -38.66 15.21
N CYS A 399 -8.90 -37.91 16.25
CA CYS A 399 -9.17 -38.46 17.57
C CYS A 399 -10.26 -39.54 17.56
N GLY A 400 -11.38 -39.29 16.86
CA GLY A 400 -12.47 -40.26 16.73
C GLY A 400 -12.11 -41.53 15.97
N LYS A 401 -11.15 -41.46 15.04
CA LYS A 401 -10.62 -42.65 14.34
C LYS A 401 -9.62 -43.45 15.20
N LEU A 402 -8.93 -42.79 16.13
CA LEU A 402 -7.94 -43.43 17.02
C LEU A 402 -8.58 -44.09 18.24
N ILE A 403 -9.66 -43.51 18.78
CA ILE A 403 -10.36 -44.02 19.96
C ILE A 403 -11.82 -44.25 19.59
N TYR A 404 -12.22 -45.52 19.60
CA TYR A 404 -13.63 -45.92 19.50
C TYR A 404 -14.32 -45.64 20.84
N GLY A 405 -14.87 -44.44 20.99
CA GLY A 405 -15.89 -44.17 22.01
C GLY A 405 -15.47 -43.37 23.25
N ASN A 406 -16.52 -42.74 23.78
CA ASN A 406 -16.67 -41.85 24.92
C ASN A 406 -16.14 -40.40 24.76
N TYR A 407 -16.98 -39.58 24.13
CA TYR A 407 -16.77 -38.17 23.87
C TYR A 407 -16.52 -37.33 25.15
N TYR A 408 -17.09 -37.75 26.28
CA TYR A 408 -16.83 -37.17 27.60
C TYR A 408 -15.33 -37.18 27.96
N VAL A 409 -14.57 -38.18 27.50
CA VAL A 409 -13.14 -38.24 27.80
C VAL A 409 -12.38 -37.14 27.05
N SER A 410 -12.83 -36.75 25.85
CA SER A 410 -12.23 -35.61 25.14
C SER A 410 -12.49 -34.29 25.87
N LEU A 411 -13.68 -34.13 26.48
CA LEU A 411 -13.98 -32.97 27.32
C LEU A 411 -13.11 -32.92 28.58
N ILE A 412 -12.98 -34.06 29.29
CA ILE A 412 -12.17 -34.15 30.51
C ILE A 412 -10.70 -33.88 30.21
N ILE A 413 -10.14 -34.45 29.13
CA ILE A 413 -8.74 -34.20 28.74
C ILE A 413 -8.54 -32.73 28.39
N SER A 414 -9.41 -32.13 27.57
CA SER A 414 -9.29 -30.71 27.21
C SER A 414 -9.42 -29.80 28.43
N ALA A 415 -10.35 -30.08 29.35
CA ALA A 415 -10.51 -29.32 30.59
C ALA A 415 -9.27 -29.43 31.48
N PHE A 416 -8.76 -30.65 31.68
CA PHE A 416 -7.56 -30.89 32.48
C PHE A 416 -6.34 -30.19 31.90
N VAL A 417 -6.09 -30.33 30.59
CA VAL A 417 -4.96 -29.69 29.93
C VAL A 417 -5.09 -28.16 29.95
N GLY A 418 -6.28 -27.62 29.70
CA GLY A 418 -6.53 -26.17 29.76
C GLY A 418 -6.27 -25.60 31.15
N LEU A 419 -6.82 -26.21 32.20
CA LEU A 419 -6.59 -25.79 33.58
C LEU A 419 -5.12 -25.96 34.00
N MET A 420 -4.45 -27.01 33.53
CA MET A 420 -3.02 -27.22 33.77
C MET A 420 -2.20 -26.06 33.16
N ILE A 421 -2.44 -25.70 31.90
CA ILE A 421 -1.76 -24.58 31.24
C ILE A 421 -2.02 -23.26 31.99
N LEU A 422 -3.27 -23.01 32.38
CA LEU A 422 -3.64 -21.79 33.11
C LEU A 422 -2.98 -21.69 34.49
N SER A 423 -2.75 -22.83 35.16
CA SER A 423 -2.08 -22.86 36.47
C SER A 423 -0.63 -22.41 36.42
N PHE A 424 0.01 -22.43 35.24
CA PHE A 424 1.39 -21.96 35.04
C PHE A 424 1.46 -20.54 34.43
N SER A 425 0.33 -19.88 34.18
CA SER A 425 0.30 -18.53 33.61
C SER A 425 0.26 -17.48 34.72
N GLU A 426 1.26 -16.60 34.76
CA GLU A 426 1.41 -15.56 35.81
C GLU A 426 0.59 -14.29 35.55
N ASN A 427 0.09 -14.09 34.32
CA ASN A 427 -0.58 -12.85 33.93
C ASN A 427 -2.11 -12.95 34.12
N ALA A 428 -2.64 -12.27 35.14
CA ALA A 428 -4.05 -12.33 35.52
C ALA A 428 -5.03 -11.97 34.38
N GLY A 429 -4.71 -10.99 33.54
CA GLY A 429 -5.59 -10.59 32.42
C GLY A 429 -5.66 -11.64 31.31
N VAL A 430 -4.55 -12.35 31.07
CA VAL A 430 -4.48 -13.46 30.10
C VAL A 430 -5.19 -14.69 30.66
N VAL A 431 -5.12 -14.91 31.97
CA VAL A 431 -5.81 -16.02 32.64
C VAL A 431 -7.33 -15.85 32.56
N GLU A 432 -7.85 -14.65 32.81
CA GLU A 432 -9.31 -14.38 32.74
C GLU A 432 -9.87 -14.66 31.34
N LEU A 433 -9.26 -14.12 30.29
CA LEU A 433 -9.67 -14.38 28.90
C LEU A 433 -9.63 -15.88 28.60
N ASN A 434 -8.51 -16.54 28.90
CA ASN A 434 -8.33 -17.94 28.54
C ASN A 434 -9.24 -18.88 29.34
N LEU A 435 -9.72 -18.48 30.52
CA LEU A 435 -10.75 -19.23 31.25
C LEU A 435 -12.09 -19.19 30.52
N TYR A 436 -12.51 -18.01 30.03
CA TYR A 436 -13.70 -17.89 29.17
C TYR A 436 -13.54 -18.68 27.86
N VAL A 437 -12.36 -18.64 27.24
CA VAL A 437 -12.05 -19.41 26.02
C VAL A 437 -12.08 -20.90 26.28
N LEU A 438 -11.58 -21.37 27.43
CA LEU A 438 -11.65 -22.78 27.81
C LEU A 438 -13.09 -23.24 27.99
N LEU A 439 -13.93 -22.43 28.65
CA LEU A 439 -15.35 -22.72 28.80
C LEU A 439 -16.05 -22.78 27.43
N TRP A 440 -15.77 -21.81 26.55
CA TRP A 440 -16.26 -21.81 25.17
C TRP A 440 -15.79 -23.04 24.39
N LEU A 441 -14.51 -23.44 24.51
CA LEU A 441 -13.97 -24.64 23.86
C LEU A 441 -14.70 -25.90 24.32
N LEU A 442 -14.99 -26.04 25.62
CA LEU A 442 -15.73 -27.19 26.14
C LEU A 442 -17.17 -27.22 25.61
N LEU A 443 -17.84 -26.06 25.54
CA LEU A 443 -19.17 -25.95 24.92
C LEU A 443 -19.11 -26.29 23.43
N PHE A 444 -18.12 -25.77 22.71
CA PHE A 444 -17.87 -26.03 21.30
C PHE A 444 -17.65 -27.53 21.03
N LEU A 445 -16.80 -28.19 21.83
CA LEU A 445 -16.58 -29.63 21.76
C LEU A 445 -17.87 -30.42 22.01
N MET A 446 -18.65 -30.02 23.02
CA MET A 446 -19.94 -30.64 23.32
C MET A 446 -20.92 -30.51 22.15
N MET A 447 -21.02 -29.33 21.55
CA MET A 447 -21.92 -29.04 20.42
C MET A 447 -21.53 -29.80 19.14
N ILE A 448 -20.24 -29.88 18.79
CA ILE A 448 -19.77 -30.68 17.65
C ILE A 448 -20.08 -32.18 17.85
N GLN A 449 -19.95 -32.66 19.08
CA GLN A 449 -20.11 -34.08 19.40
C GLN A 449 -21.56 -34.53 19.53
N GLN A 450 -22.45 -33.67 20.03
CA GLN A 450 -23.88 -33.98 20.18
C GLN A 450 -24.61 -34.13 18.85
N GLN A 451 -23.93 -33.95 17.71
CA GLN A 451 -24.52 -34.23 16.41
C GLN A 451 -25.86 -33.49 16.24
N LEU A 452 -26.02 -32.30 16.84
CA LEU A 452 -27.28 -31.52 16.78
C LEU A 452 -27.74 -31.25 15.33
N PHE A 453 -26.87 -31.49 14.35
CA PHE A 453 -27.09 -31.38 12.91
C PHE A 453 -26.91 -32.69 12.10
N SER A 454 -26.81 -33.87 12.73
CA SER A 454 -26.54 -35.15 12.05
C SER A 454 -27.63 -35.66 11.11
N GLY A 455 -28.75 -34.95 11.00
CA GLY A 455 -29.76 -35.15 9.96
C GLY A 455 -29.27 -34.80 8.54
N LEU A 456 -28.18 -34.03 8.40
CA LEU A 456 -27.60 -33.64 7.12
C LEU A 456 -26.29 -34.40 6.89
N ARG A 457 -26.39 -35.57 6.27
CA ARG A 457 -25.24 -36.44 5.96
C ARG A 457 -24.12 -35.71 5.23
N PHE A 458 -22.99 -35.52 5.90
CA PHE A 458 -21.61 -35.57 5.36
C PHE A 458 -21.24 -34.67 4.17
N ARG A 459 -22.06 -33.70 3.80
CA ARG A 459 -21.70 -32.66 2.85
C ARG A 459 -21.87 -31.32 3.55
N LEU A 460 -20.77 -30.58 3.65
CA LEU A 460 -20.69 -29.21 4.14
C LEU A 460 -21.85 -28.39 3.58
N ASN A 461 -22.96 -28.31 4.31
CA ASN A 461 -23.99 -27.36 3.99
C ASN A 461 -23.46 -26.02 4.50
N VAL A 462 -23.46 -25.03 3.61
CA VAL A 462 -23.00 -23.66 3.88
C VAL A 462 -23.65 -23.10 5.16
N SER A 463 -24.86 -23.58 5.51
CA SER A 463 -25.56 -23.27 6.76
C SER A 463 -24.86 -23.72 8.04
N GLU A 464 -24.17 -24.87 8.06
CA GLU A 464 -23.42 -25.32 9.25
C GLU A 464 -22.17 -24.46 9.44
N VAL A 465 -21.45 -24.19 8.36
CA VAL A 465 -20.27 -23.31 8.38
C VAL A 465 -20.67 -21.88 8.78
N LEU A 466 -21.79 -21.37 8.27
CA LEU A 466 -22.32 -20.05 8.66
C LEU A 466 -22.75 -20.02 10.13
N PHE A 467 -23.45 -21.03 10.63
CA PHE A 467 -23.84 -21.11 12.03
C PHE A 467 -22.63 -21.04 12.96
N TRP A 468 -21.58 -21.82 12.67
CA TRP A 468 -20.33 -21.81 13.44
C TRP A 468 -19.46 -20.57 13.25
N LEU A 469 -19.72 -19.76 12.22
CA LEU A 469 -19.05 -18.48 12.03
C LEU A 469 -19.68 -17.39 12.92
N PHE A 470 -20.95 -17.59 13.34
CA PHE A 470 -21.71 -16.67 14.19
C PHE A 470 -21.70 -17.01 15.69
N VAL A 471 -21.36 -18.25 16.05
CA VAL A 471 -21.22 -18.75 17.43
C VAL A 471 -19.75 -18.77 17.83
#